data_AF-A0A944ZNV8-F1
#
_entry.id   AF-A0A944ZNV8-F1
#
_cell.length_a   1.000
_cell.length_b   1.000
_cell.length_c   1.000
_cell.angle_alpha   90.00
_cell.angle_beta   90.00
_cell.angle_gamma   90.00
#
_symmetry.space_group_name_H-M   'P 1'
#
loop_
_entity.id
_entity.type
_entity.pdbx_description
1 polymer ?
#
loop_
_entity_poly.entity_id
_entity_poly.type
_entity_poly.pdbx_seq_one_letter_code
_entity_poly.pdbx_strand_id
1 'polypeptide(L)'
;MTNISIHTKNSEIIDAGKRGLLAGVGIATFFGWMAQGSKAYAAQGASKEVSQPAHASDTTFIYRAFDMRQKAIDLGDQAYGAIVVRHNKIIGQSWSRVILDQDPTGHAEMAAIRDAARRLNSRDLTDAVLFSSSRPCPMCEAGAYWAGINKMIYGQDAADAGSPQLCRSA
;
A
#
# COMPACT_ATOMS: atom_id res chain seq x y z
N MET A 1 -15.95 28.35 -14.77
CA MET A 1 -16.20 27.67 -13.49
C MET A 1 -17.36 26.71 -13.71
N THR A 2 -17.05 25.46 -14.04
CA THR A 2 -18.05 24.45 -14.38
C THR A 2 -18.41 23.70 -13.09
N ASN A 3 -19.63 23.96 -12.59
CA ASN A 3 -20.16 23.32 -11.38
C ASN A 3 -20.38 21.83 -11.62
N ILE A 4 -19.66 20.99 -10.91
CA ILE A 4 -19.95 19.56 -10.82
C ILE A 4 -21.13 19.41 -9.84
N SER A 5 -22.31 19.09 -10.38
CA SER A 5 -23.46 18.67 -9.56
C SER A 5 -23.24 17.24 -9.08
N ILE A 6 -22.95 17.09 -7.80
CA ILE A 6 -23.03 15.80 -7.10
C ILE A 6 -24.50 15.51 -6.79
N HIS A 7 -25.11 14.64 -7.60
CA HIS A 7 -26.42 14.05 -7.30
C HIS A 7 -26.26 13.09 -6.12
N THR A 8 -26.59 13.54 -4.92
CA THR A 8 -26.71 12.68 -3.73
C THR A 8 -28.06 11.97 -3.75
N LYS A 9 -28.10 10.71 -4.22
CA LYS A 9 -29.17 9.79 -3.84
C LYS A 9 -28.90 9.29 -2.41
N ASN A 10 -29.26 10.11 -1.43
CA ASN A 10 -29.26 9.74 -0.01
C ASN A 10 -30.68 9.88 0.52
N SER A 11 -31.50 8.83 0.37
CA SER A 11 -32.82 8.76 1.01
C SER A 11 -33.32 7.33 1.25
N GLU A 12 -32.42 6.36 1.48
CA GLU A 12 -32.81 4.98 1.88
C GLU A 12 -32.06 4.48 3.12
N ILE A 13 -31.68 5.36 4.06
CA ILE A 13 -31.17 4.93 5.36
C ILE A 13 -31.85 5.74 6.45
N ILE A 14 -33.16 5.53 6.66
CA ILE A 14 -33.88 5.71 7.93
C ILE A 14 -35.37 5.42 7.73
N ASP A 15 -35.78 4.16 7.67
CA ASP A 15 -37.03 3.69 8.30
C ASP A 15 -37.12 2.15 8.19
N ALA A 16 -36.63 1.45 9.20
CA ALA A 16 -36.98 0.04 9.40
C ALA A 16 -37.16 -0.21 10.89
N GLY A 17 -37.99 0.62 11.51
CA GLY A 17 -38.33 0.55 12.91
C GLY A 17 -39.83 0.40 13.10
N LYS A 18 -40.43 -0.73 12.68
CA LYS A 18 -41.57 -1.37 13.39
C LYS A 18 -42.15 -2.60 12.66
N ARG A 19 -42.30 -3.66 13.48
CA ARG A 19 -43.31 -4.73 13.46
C ARG A 19 -43.05 -5.97 12.60
N GLY A 20 -42.72 -7.04 13.32
CA GLY A 20 -43.29 -8.36 13.09
C GLY A 20 -42.41 -9.35 12.34
N LEU A 21 -41.69 -10.19 13.07
CA LEU A 21 -42.02 -11.62 13.26
C LEU A 21 -40.76 -12.32 13.78
N LEU A 22 -40.85 -12.83 15.01
CA LEU A 22 -39.88 -13.75 15.60
C LEU A 22 -39.86 -15.03 14.74
N ALA A 23 -38.81 -15.20 13.92
CA ALA A 23 -38.42 -16.49 13.37
C ALA A 23 -36.89 -16.60 13.48
N GLY A 24 -36.45 -17.57 14.29
CA GLY A 24 -35.07 -17.67 14.77
C GLY A 24 -34.03 -17.73 13.67
N VAL A 25 -33.16 -16.72 13.63
CA VAL A 25 -31.84 -16.82 12.99
C VAL A 25 -30.88 -17.29 14.09
N GLY A 26 -30.56 -18.58 14.07
CA GLY A 26 -29.73 -19.22 15.09
C GLY A 26 -28.37 -18.54 15.24
N ILE A 27 -27.90 -18.44 16.48
CA ILE A 27 -26.59 -17.88 16.90
C ILE A 27 -25.40 -18.37 16.04
N ALA A 28 -25.51 -19.54 15.41
CA ALA A 28 -24.50 -20.12 14.53
C ALA A 28 -24.17 -19.28 13.27
N THR A 29 -25.12 -18.52 12.71
CA THR A 29 -24.86 -17.71 11.50
C THR A 29 -24.19 -16.37 11.81
N PHE A 30 -24.39 -15.84 13.02
CA PHE A 30 -23.75 -14.59 13.46
C PHE A 30 -22.25 -14.78 13.74
N PHE A 31 -21.85 -15.93 14.29
CA PHE A 31 -20.43 -16.27 14.48
C PHE A 31 -19.70 -16.62 13.16
N GLY A 32 -20.39 -17.23 12.20
CA GLY A 32 -19.83 -17.51 10.87
C GLY A 32 -19.45 -16.24 10.09
N TRP A 33 -20.27 -15.19 10.16
CA TRP A 33 -20.01 -13.92 9.48
C TRP A 33 -18.79 -13.17 10.04
N MET A 34 -18.59 -13.17 11.35
CA MET A 34 -17.38 -12.59 11.97
C MET A 34 -16.09 -13.35 11.62
N ALA A 35 -16.17 -14.68 11.49
CA ALA A 35 -15.02 -15.50 11.13
C ALA A 35 -14.60 -15.36 9.66
N GLN A 36 -15.53 -15.00 8.77
CA GLN A 36 -15.25 -14.83 7.35
C GLN A 36 -14.62 -13.45 7.02
N GLY A 37 -14.99 -12.39 7.75
CA GLY A 37 -14.45 -11.04 7.53
C GLY A 37 -12.95 -10.91 7.85
N SER A 38 -12.47 -11.60 8.88
CA SER A 38 -11.06 -11.57 9.29
C SER A 38 -10.14 -12.33 8.32
N LYS A 39 -10.61 -13.43 7.73
CA LYS A 39 -9.86 -14.22 6.75
C LYS A 39 -9.68 -13.50 5.41
N ALA A 40 -10.68 -12.73 4.96
CA ALA A 40 -10.63 -12.04 3.66
C ALA A 40 -9.59 -10.90 3.63
N TYR A 41 -9.43 -10.13 4.71
CA TYR A 41 -8.37 -9.11 4.81
C TYR A 41 -6.97 -9.73 4.92
N ALA A 42 -6.83 -10.82 5.69
CA ALA A 42 -5.57 -11.52 5.86
C ALA A 42 -5.08 -12.23 4.57
N ALA A 43 -6.01 -12.71 3.74
CA ALA A 43 -5.69 -13.49 2.53
C ALA A 43 -5.21 -12.64 1.33
N GLN A 44 -5.40 -11.32 1.35
CA GLN A 44 -4.97 -10.43 0.26
C GLN A 44 -3.45 -10.17 0.21
N GLY A 45 -2.67 -10.74 1.13
CA GLY A 45 -1.30 -10.27 1.39
C GLY A 45 -0.18 -11.30 1.42
N ALA A 46 -0.41 -12.57 1.08
CA ALA A 46 0.67 -13.56 0.96
C ALA A 46 1.39 -13.39 -0.38
N SER A 47 2.24 -12.37 -0.46
CA SER A 47 3.01 -12.09 -1.66
C SER A 47 4.11 -13.14 -1.85
N LYS A 48 4.16 -13.70 -3.06
CA LYS A 48 5.21 -14.61 -3.56
C LYS A 48 6.60 -14.15 -3.09
N GLU A 49 7.48 -15.10 -2.78
CA GLU A 49 8.86 -14.83 -2.34
C GLU A 49 9.52 -13.71 -3.17
N VAL A 50 10.17 -12.76 -2.49
CA VAL A 50 10.85 -11.65 -3.16
C VAL A 50 12.21 -12.12 -3.65
N SER A 51 12.39 -12.17 -4.97
CA SER A 51 13.70 -12.39 -5.58
C SER A 51 14.68 -11.32 -5.12
N GLN A 52 15.83 -11.74 -4.61
CA GLN A 52 16.92 -10.86 -4.18
C GLN A 52 17.90 -10.63 -5.34
N PRO A 53 18.55 -9.46 -5.42
CA PRO A 53 19.63 -9.25 -6.40
C PRO A 53 20.88 -10.06 -6.03
N ALA A 54 21.69 -10.43 -7.02
CA ALA A 54 22.93 -11.18 -6.80
C ALA A 54 23.98 -10.39 -6.01
N HIS A 55 24.01 -9.07 -6.20
CA HIS A 55 24.85 -8.14 -5.45
C HIS A 55 23.98 -7.01 -4.90
N ALA A 56 24.14 -6.67 -3.63
CA ALA A 56 23.38 -5.59 -3.00
C ALA A 56 24.08 -4.24 -3.22
N SER A 57 23.40 -3.32 -3.91
CA SER A 57 23.79 -1.92 -4.05
C SER A 57 22.57 -1.05 -4.31
N ASP A 58 22.66 0.25 -4.02
CA ASP A 58 21.57 1.20 -4.29
C ASP A 58 21.14 1.15 -5.76
N THR A 59 22.09 1.01 -6.69
CA THR A 59 21.82 0.80 -8.12
C THR A 59 20.97 -0.44 -8.38
N THR A 60 21.32 -1.59 -7.79
CA THR A 60 20.52 -2.82 -8.00
C THR A 60 19.13 -2.71 -7.41
N PHE A 61 18.98 -2.05 -6.26
CA PHE A 61 17.70 -1.85 -5.61
C PHE A 61 16.82 -0.84 -6.35
N ILE A 62 17.39 0.24 -6.88
CA ILE A 62 16.61 1.20 -7.65
C ILE A 62 16.14 0.60 -8.98
N TYR A 63 16.96 -0.19 -9.67
CA TYR A 63 16.52 -0.93 -10.86
C TYR A 63 15.39 -1.90 -10.55
N ARG A 64 15.40 -2.52 -9.36
CA ARG A 64 14.28 -3.35 -8.93
C ARG A 64 12.98 -2.55 -8.73
N ALA A 65 13.05 -1.30 -8.28
CA ALA A 65 11.88 -0.42 -8.26
C ALA A 65 11.40 -0.08 -9.69
N PHE A 66 12.32 0.05 -10.65
CA PHE A 66 11.97 0.18 -12.08
C PHE A 66 11.32 -1.07 -12.67
N ASP A 67 11.71 -2.28 -12.27
CA ASP A 67 10.99 -3.51 -12.65
C ASP A 67 9.53 -3.46 -12.20
N MET A 68 9.29 -2.96 -10.99
CA MET A 68 7.93 -2.80 -10.46
C MET A 68 7.15 -1.73 -11.24
N ARG A 69 7.80 -0.64 -11.62
CA ARG A 69 7.22 0.37 -12.50
C ARG A 69 6.83 -0.23 -13.86
N GLN A 70 7.71 -1.04 -14.46
CA GLN A 70 7.40 -1.70 -15.73
C GLN A 70 6.20 -2.64 -15.58
N LYS A 71 6.15 -3.42 -14.49
CA LYS A 71 5.01 -4.25 -14.15
C LYS A 71 3.69 -3.45 -14.03
N ALA A 72 3.74 -2.24 -13.51
CA ALA A 72 2.56 -1.37 -13.45
C ALA A 72 2.02 -1.03 -14.83
N ILE A 73 2.93 -0.64 -15.74
CA ILE A 73 2.62 -0.32 -17.13
C ILE A 73 2.03 -1.52 -17.84
N ASP A 74 2.66 -2.69 -17.70
CA ASP A 74 2.23 -3.93 -18.34
C ASP A 74 0.82 -4.36 -17.90
N LEU A 75 0.43 -3.99 -16.68
CA LEU A 75 -0.88 -4.29 -16.09
C LEU A 75 -1.89 -3.14 -16.25
N GLY A 76 -1.51 -2.03 -16.91
CA GLY A 76 -2.40 -0.90 -17.20
C GLY A 76 -2.64 0.06 -16.04
N ASP A 77 -1.73 0.15 -15.08
CA ASP A 77 -1.76 1.14 -13.98
C ASP A 77 -0.72 2.26 -14.20
N GLN A 78 -0.63 3.20 -13.28
CA GLN A 78 0.32 4.32 -13.35
C GLN A 78 1.77 3.83 -13.24
N ALA A 79 2.68 4.47 -13.96
CA ALA A 79 4.07 4.05 -14.12
C ALA A 79 4.95 4.32 -12.88
N TYR A 80 4.61 3.71 -11.74
CA TYR A 80 5.32 3.83 -10.46
C TYR A 80 5.60 2.46 -9.84
N GLY A 81 6.78 2.33 -9.24
CA GLY A 81 7.24 1.13 -8.55
C GLY A 81 8.09 1.47 -7.34
N ALA A 82 8.03 0.64 -6.31
CA ALA A 82 8.79 0.84 -5.09
C ALA A 82 9.13 -0.48 -4.38
N ILE A 83 10.23 -0.46 -3.63
CA ILE A 83 10.66 -1.57 -2.78
C ILE A 83 11.14 -1.05 -1.42
N VAL A 84 11.06 -1.91 -0.41
CA VAL A 84 11.62 -1.66 0.92
C VAL A 84 12.74 -2.66 1.16
N VAL A 85 13.91 -2.15 1.53
CA VAL A 85 15.12 -2.94 1.78
C VAL A 85 15.53 -2.79 3.23
N ARG A 86 15.86 -3.88 3.91
CA ARG A 86 16.46 -3.88 5.26
C ARG A 86 17.59 -4.89 5.29
N HIS A 87 18.74 -4.51 5.83
CA HIS A 87 19.94 -5.37 5.89
C HIS A 87 20.30 -6.01 4.54
N ASN A 88 20.34 -5.20 3.46
CA ASN A 88 20.64 -5.63 2.09
C ASN A 88 19.67 -6.67 1.51
N LYS A 89 18.48 -6.83 2.11
CA LYS A 89 17.42 -7.71 1.61
C LYS A 89 16.17 -6.92 1.31
N ILE A 90 15.56 -7.19 0.16
CA ILE A 90 14.25 -6.66 -0.18
C ILE A 90 13.23 -7.38 0.69
N ILE A 91 12.63 -6.63 1.61
CA ILE A 91 11.61 -7.11 2.55
C ILE A 91 10.20 -6.77 2.09
N GLY A 92 10.02 -5.90 1.10
CA GLY A 92 8.72 -5.64 0.47
C GLY A 92 8.88 -5.02 -0.92
N GLN A 93 7.93 -5.28 -1.81
CA GLN A 93 7.92 -4.70 -3.17
C GLN A 93 6.50 -4.49 -3.65
N SER A 94 6.26 -3.40 -4.37
CA SER A 94 4.99 -3.16 -5.03
C SER A 94 5.12 -2.18 -6.19
N TRP A 95 4.02 -2.07 -6.91
CA TRP A 95 3.79 -1.19 -8.04
C TRP A 95 2.47 -0.44 -7.81
N SER A 96 2.18 0.58 -8.62
CA SER A 96 0.94 1.37 -8.51
C SER A 96 -0.30 0.49 -8.64
N ARG A 97 -1.31 0.72 -7.81
CA ARG A 97 -2.61 0.04 -7.86
C ARG A 97 -3.77 1.02 -7.97
N VAL A 98 -3.48 2.28 -8.29
CA VAL A 98 -4.47 3.37 -8.26
C VAL A 98 -5.62 3.13 -9.22
N ILE A 99 -5.31 2.69 -10.45
CA ILE A 99 -6.31 2.48 -11.49
C ILE A 99 -7.01 1.15 -11.28
N LEU A 100 -6.23 0.09 -11.03
CA LEU A 100 -6.76 -1.27 -10.98
C LEU A 100 -7.61 -1.53 -9.74
N ASP A 101 -7.24 -0.96 -8.59
CA ASP A 101 -7.99 -1.13 -7.35
C ASP A 101 -8.97 0.03 -7.08
N GLN A 102 -9.02 1.03 -7.97
CA GLN A 102 -9.79 2.28 -7.79
C GLN A 102 -9.48 2.97 -6.45
N ASP A 103 -8.24 2.84 -5.97
CA ASP A 103 -7.78 3.37 -4.69
C ASP A 103 -6.85 4.58 -4.93
N PRO A 104 -7.28 5.82 -4.66
CA PRO A 104 -6.42 6.99 -4.83
C PRO A 104 -5.17 6.98 -3.93
N THR A 105 -5.13 6.10 -2.91
CA THR A 105 -3.97 5.90 -2.02
C THR A 105 -3.11 4.70 -2.41
N GLY A 106 -3.47 4.01 -3.51
CA GLY A 106 -2.81 2.81 -4.05
C GLY A 106 -1.42 3.06 -4.65
N HIS A 107 -0.66 4.02 -4.10
CA HIS A 107 0.69 4.34 -4.55
C HIS A 107 1.66 3.19 -4.27
N ALA A 108 2.65 3.04 -5.15
CA ALA A 108 3.63 1.96 -5.07
C ALA A 108 4.38 1.94 -3.72
N GLU A 109 4.75 3.11 -3.18
CA GLU A 109 5.45 3.23 -1.91
C GLU A 109 4.60 2.73 -0.74
N MET A 110 3.35 3.19 -0.67
CA MET A 110 2.40 2.78 0.37
C MET A 110 2.17 1.26 0.32
N ALA A 111 2.00 0.72 -0.88
CA ALA A 111 1.81 -0.70 -1.08
C ALA A 111 3.07 -1.51 -0.72
N ALA A 112 4.27 -1.03 -1.03
CA ALA A 112 5.54 -1.68 -0.68
C ALA A 112 5.80 -1.68 0.84
N ILE A 113 5.47 -0.58 1.54
CA ILE A 113 5.51 -0.50 3.01
C ILE A 113 4.55 -1.52 3.63
N ARG A 114 3.30 -1.59 3.12
CA ARG A 114 2.31 -2.58 3.57
C ARG A 114 2.78 -4.02 3.30
N ASP A 115 3.43 -4.27 2.16
CA ASP A 115 4.00 -5.57 1.82
C ASP A 115 5.12 -5.98 2.79
N ALA A 116 6.04 -5.06 3.07
CA ALA A 116 7.12 -5.27 4.04
C ALA A 116 6.60 -5.57 5.44
N ALA A 117 5.63 -4.77 5.91
CA ALA A 117 5.05 -4.95 7.22
C ALA A 117 4.34 -6.30 7.39
N ARG A 118 3.61 -6.75 6.36
CA ARG A 118 2.98 -8.09 6.36
C ARG A 118 4.00 -9.21 6.39
N ARG A 119 5.05 -9.13 5.57
CA ARG A 119 6.11 -10.16 5.49
C ARG A 119 6.88 -10.29 6.80
N LEU A 120 7.09 -9.18 7.51
CA LEU A 120 7.75 -9.18 8.82
C LEU A 120 6.79 -9.44 9.99
N ASN A 121 5.48 -9.48 9.73
CA ASN A 121 4.45 -9.46 10.76
C ASN A 121 4.69 -8.35 11.81
N SER A 122 5.12 -7.17 11.33
CA SER A 122 5.50 -6.04 12.17
C SER A 122 5.21 -4.74 11.42
N ARG A 123 4.77 -3.71 12.14
CA ARG A 123 4.66 -2.34 11.61
C ARG A 123 5.99 -1.58 11.62
N ASP A 124 6.98 -2.09 12.35
CA ASP A 124 8.27 -1.47 12.53
C ASP A 124 9.22 -1.85 11.39
N LEU A 125 9.55 -0.87 10.57
CA LEU A 125 10.51 -0.93 9.47
C LEU A 125 11.76 -0.09 9.76
N THR A 126 12.13 0.08 11.03
CA THR A 126 13.42 0.69 11.42
C THR A 126 14.59 0.00 10.71
N ASP A 127 15.62 0.77 10.36
CA ASP A 127 16.79 0.34 9.57
C ASP A 127 16.47 -0.02 8.12
N ALA A 128 15.25 0.25 7.66
CA ALA A 128 14.87 0.06 6.28
C ALA A 128 15.11 1.32 5.44
N VAL A 129 15.29 1.07 4.14
CA VAL A 129 15.41 2.08 3.08
C VAL A 129 14.29 1.85 2.07
N LEU A 130 13.55 2.90 1.73
CA LEU A 130 12.54 2.88 0.68
C LEU A 130 13.18 3.32 -0.65
N PHE A 131 13.15 2.45 -1.66
CA PHE A 131 13.53 2.81 -3.02
C PHE A 131 12.27 3.02 -3.85
N SER A 132 12.17 4.14 -4.57
CA SER A 132 11.02 4.47 -5.42
C SER A 132 11.46 4.90 -6.82
N SER A 133 10.74 4.51 -7.86
CA SER A 133 11.06 4.89 -9.24
C SER A 133 11.02 6.41 -9.48
N SER A 134 10.33 7.15 -8.61
CA SER A 134 10.23 8.61 -8.62
C SER A 134 10.25 9.16 -7.20
N ARG A 135 10.40 10.48 -7.06
CA ARG A 135 10.37 11.12 -5.74
C ARG A 135 9.03 10.82 -5.03
N PRO A 136 9.04 10.29 -3.80
CA PRO A 136 7.81 10.06 -3.04
C PRO A 136 7.01 11.36 -2.81
N CYS A 137 5.69 11.26 -2.89
CA CYS A 137 4.78 12.38 -2.59
C CYS A 137 4.61 12.56 -1.06
N PRO A 138 4.04 13.69 -0.58
CA PRO A 138 3.89 13.95 0.85
C PRO A 138 3.15 12.84 1.63
N MET A 139 2.14 12.20 1.00
CA MET A 139 1.45 11.06 1.60
C MET A 139 2.39 9.87 1.82
N CYS A 140 3.17 9.50 0.81
CA CYS A 140 4.11 8.39 0.88
C CYS A 140 5.24 8.67 1.87
N GLU A 141 5.74 9.91 1.94
CA GLU A 141 6.73 10.31 2.94
C GLU A 141 6.19 10.20 4.37
N ALA A 142 4.96 10.67 4.61
CA ALA A 142 4.32 10.50 5.91
C ALA A 142 4.13 9.00 6.24
N GLY A 143 3.73 8.17 5.27
CA GLY A 143 3.63 6.73 5.44
C GLY A 143 4.97 6.07 5.81
N ALA A 144 6.06 6.46 5.15
CA ALA A 144 7.40 5.98 5.45
C ALA A 144 7.88 6.43 6.84
N TYR A 145 7.59 7.68 7.22
CA TYR A 145 7.86 8.20 8.56
C TYR A 145 7.18 7.36 9.65
N TRP A 146 5.87 7.10 9.51
CA TRP A 146 5.11 6.32 10.49
C TRP A 146 5.55 4.85 10.57
N ALA A 147 6.12 4.32 9.50
CA ALA A 147 6.69 2.98 9.47
C ALA A 147 8.11 2.89 10.08
N GLY A 148 8.73 4.03 10.41
CA GLY A 148 10.09 4.07 10.95
C GLY A 148 11.20 3.92 9.90
N ILE A 149 10.92 4.15 8.61
CA ILE A 149 11.94 4.07 7.54
C ILE A 149 12.96 5.21 7.71
N ASN A 150 14.25 4.88 7.65
CA ASN A 150 15.32 5.84 7.96
C ASN A 150 15.71 6.69 6.74
N LYS A 151 15.56 6.15 5.53
CA LYS A 151 16.09 6.73 4.29
C LYS A 151 15.19 6.41 3.10
N MET A 152 15.13 7.34 2.16
CA MET A 152 14.47 7.15 0.86
C MET A 152 15.44 7.43 -0.28
N ILE A 153 15.42 6.58 -1.31
CA ILE A 153 16.23 6.69 -2.53
C ILE A 153 15.28 6.66 -3.73
N TYR A 154 15.52 7.48 -4.75
CA TYR A 154 14.61 7.57 -5.88
C TYR A 154 15.24 7.93 -7.23
N GLY A 155 14.49 7.64 -8.29
CA GLY A 155 14.86 8.03 -9.66
C GLY A 155 15.99 7.20 -10.25
N GLN A 156 16.29 7.38 -11.54
CA GLN A 156 17.28 6.56 -12.25
C GLN A 156 18.69 6.69 -11.67
N ASP A 157 19.03 7.88 -11.17
CA ASP A 157 20.34 8.19 -10.59
C ASP A 157 20.49 7.77 -9.11
N ALA A 158 19.51 7.06 -8.55
CA ALA A 158 19.46 6.69 -7.13
C ALA A 158 19.67 7.91 -6.20
N ALA A 159 18.97 9.00 -6.49
CA ALA A 159 19.07 10.24 -5.72
C ALA A 159 18.59 10.03 -4.28
N ASP A 160 19.34 10.58 -3.33
CA ASP A 160 18.99 10.54 -1.90
C ASP A 160 17.90 11.58 -1.60
N ALA A 161 16.74 11.12 -1.11
CA ALA A 161 15.69 12.01 -0.62
C ALA A 161 15.83 12.34 0.87
N GLY A 162 16.80 11.75 1.56
CA GLY A 162 16.99 11.85 3.00
C GLY A 162 15.97 11.02 3.78
N SER A 163 15.82 11.35 5.06
CA SER A 163 14.83 10.73 5.92
C SER A 163 13.42 11.26 5.63
N PRO A 164 12.38 10.40 5.71
CA PRO A 164 10.99 10.83 5.53
C PRO A 164 10.60 12.00 6.45
N GLN A 165 9.80 12.93 5.94
CA GLN A 165 9.34 14.12 6.67
C GLN A 165 7.81 14.16 6.71
N LEU A 166 7.22 14.42 7.89
CA LEU A 166 5.77 14.61 8.03
C LEU A 166 5.30 15.97 7.47
N CYS A 167 6.07 17.01 7.75
CA CYS A 167 5.87 18.34 7.23
C CYS A 167 7.23 18.79 6.70
N ARG A 168 7.41 18.81 5.38
CA ARG A 168 8.58 19.50 4.83
C ARG A 168 8.42 20.97 5.20
N SER A 169 9.35 21.50 5.98
CA SER A 169 9.48 22.95 6.16
C SER A 169 9.54 23.57 4.77
N ALA A 170 8.60 24.46 4.47
CA ALA A 170 8.56 25.21 3.22
C ALA A 170 9.82 26.10 3.08
#